data_AF-A0AB35B9Z9-F1
#
_entry.id   AF-A0AB35B9Z9-F1
#
_cell.length_a   1.000
_cell.length_b   1.000
_cell.length_c   1.000
_cell.angle_alpha   90.00
_cell.angle_beta   90.00
_cell.angle_gamma   90.00
#
_symmetry.space_group_name_H-M   'P 1'
#
loop_
_entity.id
_entity.type
_entity.pdbx_description
1 polymer ?
#
loop_
_entity_poly.entity_id
_entity_poly.type
_entity_poly.pdbx_seq_one_letter_code
_entity_poly.pdbx_strand_id
1 'polypeptide(L)'
;MTGLAGLITNAFEWRDDVPTAFFGHSMGATVAFEVARRLEQRGRNLLVLFASGRRAPTFSPSDPVRLDTDADVLAELRRLGGTDAALLDDDDVMQMILPAVRNDYQAAEAYRYQPGPSVSCPIVALHGSDDCRVSSVEADGWRNHTSDTSFRYELNGGHFYLDTEYSAVARLVEQHLGVTPEGHTRQSDVHA
;
A
#
# COMPACT_ATOMS: atom_id res chain seq x y z
N MET A 1 4.45 -4.95 -12.77
CA MET A 1 4.89 -4.81 -11.35
C MET A 1 6.32 -5.26 -11.10
N THR A 2 6.74 -6.48 -11.46
CA THR A 2 8.11 -6.97 -11.22
C THR A 2 9.21 -6.12 -11.86
N GLY A 3 8.99 -5.60 -13.07
CA GLY A 3 9.92 -4.66 -13.72
C GLY A 3 10.05 -3.33 -12.97
N LEU A 4 8.93 -2.71 -12.60
CA LEU A 4 8.90 -1.48 -11.80
C LEU A 4 9.59 -1.66 -10.43
N ALA A 5 9.33 -2.78 -9.75
CA ALA A 5 10.02 -3.11 -8.50
C ALA A 5 11.53 -3.23 -8.71
N GLY A 6 11.98 -3.84 -9.82
CA GLY A 6 13.40 -3.88 -10.17
C GLY A 6 14.03 -2.51 -10.37
N LEU A 7 13.32 -1.58 -11.03
CA LEU A 7 13.77 -0.19 -11.19
C LEU A 7 13.90 0.50 -9.83
N ILE A 8 12.88 0.43 -8.97
CA ILE A 8 12.89 1.03 -7.63
C ILE A 8 14.01 0.45 -6.77
N THR A 9 14.18 -0.88 -6.77
CA THR A 9 15.26 -1.54 -6.04
C THR A 9 16.65 -1.01 -6.44
N ASN A 10 16.83 -0.59 -7.68
CA ASN A 10 18.11 -0.10 -8.19
C ASN A 10 18.22 1.44 -8.19
N ALA A 11 17.13 2.16 -7.98
CA ALA A 11 17.10 3.63 -8.03
C ALA A 11 17.66 4.29 -6.76
N PHE A 12 17.67 3.57 -5.63
CA PHE A 12 18.09 4.08 -4.33
C PHE A 12 19.42 3.46 -3.89
N GLU A 13 20.28 4.30 -3.31
CA GLU A 13 21.42 3.85 -2.51
C GLU A 13 20.91 3.48 -1.11
N TRP A 14 20.63 2.20 -0.93
CA TRP A 14 20.09 1.72 0.33
C TRP A 14 21.17 1.68 1.41
N ARG A 15 20.96 2.42 2.50
CA ARG A 15 21.90 2.53 3.62
C ARG A 15 21.69 1.43 4.66
N ASP A 16 22.74 0.67 4.97
CA ASP A 16 22.67 -0.49 5.88
C ASP A 16 22.55 -0.08 7.35
N ASP A 17 22.97 1.14 7.68
CA ASP A 17 22.92 1.73 9.02
C ASP A 17 21.54 2.32 9.38
N VAL A 18 20.59 2.34 8.44
CA VAL A 18 19.26 2.93 8.64
C VAL A 18 18.17 1.87 8.49
N PRO A 19 17.39 1.58 9.57
CA PRO A 19 16.24 0.70 9.48
C PRO A 19 15.28 1.16 8.38
N THR A 20 14.92 0.24 7.48
CA THR A 20 14.04 0.53 6.35
C THR A 20 12.70 -0.17 6.56
N ALA A 21 11.61 0.59 6.47
CA ALA A 21 10.25 0.08 6.44
C ALA A 21 9.57 0.54 5.16
N PHE A 22 8.63 -0.26 4.65
CA PHE A 22 7.84 0.12 3.47
C PHE A 22 6.37 0.22 3.81
N PHE A 23 5.74 1.29 3.33
CA PHE A 23 4.30 1.43 3.28
C PHE A 23 3.87 1.52 1.82
N GLY A 24 2.97 0.64 1.41
CA GLY A 24 2.38 0.69 0.08
C GLY A 24 0.86 0.56 0.16
N HIS A 25 0.15 1.44 -0.55
CA HIS A 25 -1.30 1.36 -0.71
C HIS A 25 -1.68 0.86 -2.11
N SER A 26 -2.69 -0.01 -2.20
CA SER A 26 -3.20 -0.57 -3.44
C SER A 26 -2.07 -1.16 -4.32
N MET A 27 -1.86 -0.64 -5.53
CA MET A 27 -0.73 -1.03 -6.38
C MET A 27 0.64 -0.91 -5.67
N GLY A 28 0.82 0.14 -4.88
CA GLY A 28 2.02 0.40 -4.10
C GLY A 28 2.35 -0.72 -3.11
N ALA A 29 1.35 -1.41 -2.55
CA ALA A 29 1.57 -2.56 -1.67
C ALA A 29 2.23 -3.73 -2.41
N THR A 30 1.78 -3.99 -3.65
CA THR A 30 2.38 -5.01 -4.51
C THR A 30 3.80 -4.64 -4.92
N VAL A 31 4.05 -3.37 -5.24
CA VAL A 31 5.40 -2.87 -5.56
C VAL A 31 6.31 -2.99 -4.34
N ALA A 32 5.88 -2.52 -3.17
CA ALA A 32 6.64 -2.58 -1.93
C ALA A 32 7.02 -4.02 -1.55
N PHE A 33 6.07 -4.97 -1.67
CA PHE A 33 6.34 -6.39 -1.46
C PHE A 33 7.41 -6.93 -2.42
N GLU A 34 7.30 -6.62 -3.71
CA GLU A 34 8.26 -7.09 -4.70
C GLU A 34 9.65 -6.44 -4.54
N VAL A 35 9.72 -5.19 -4.09
CA VAL A 35 10.98 -4.53 -3.71
C VAL A 35 11.57 -5.19 -2.46
N ALA A 36 10.75 -5.46 -1.43
CA ALA A 36 11.19 -6.12 -0.20
C ALA A 36 11.82 -7.48 -0.49
N ARG A 37 11.14 -8.34 -1.28
CA ARG A 37 11.70 -9.64 -1.71
C ARG A 37 13.06 -9.52 -2.39
N ARG A 38 13.26 -8.50 -3.24
CA ARG A 38 14.53 -8.27 -3.95
C ARG A 38 15.63 -7.77 -3.02
N LEU A 39 15.30 -6.92 -2.05
CA LEU A 39 16.26 -6.43 -1.07
C LEU A 39 16.71 -7.53 -0.11
N GLU A 40 15.79 -8.37 0.35
CA GLU A 40 16.11 -9.49 1.22
C GLU A 40 16.95 -10.56 0.52
N GLN A 41 16.70 -10.81 -0.78
CA GLN A 41 17.58 -11.64 -1.61
C GLN A 41 19.01 -11.08 -1.74
N ARG A 42 19.19 -9.78 -1.52
CA ARG A 42 20.51 -9.11 -1.45
C ARG A 42 21.05 -9.02 -0.01
N GLY A 43 20.44 -9.73 0.94
CA GLY A 43 20.86 -9.79 2.34
C GLY A 43 20.40 -8.61 3.20
N ARG A 44 19.43 -7.81 2.73
CA ARG A 44 18.93 -6.64 3.47
C ARG A 44 17.54 -6.91 4.03
N ASN A 45 17.45 -6.97 5.35
CA ASN A 45 16.16 -7.17 6.04
C ASN A 45 15.44 -5.83 6.21
N LEU A 46 14.11 -5.85 6.05
CA LEU A 46 13.26 -4.72 6.37
C LEU A 46 12.82 -4.80 7.83
N LEU A 47 12.49 -3.65 8.41
CA LEU A 47 11.88 -3.57 9.74
C LEU A 47 10.43 -4.06 9.70
N VAL A 48 9.66 -3.64 8.69
CA VAL A 48 8.25 -4.00 8.50
C VAL A 48 7.78 -3.61 7.10
N LEU A 49 6.85 -4.39 6.55
CA LEU A 49 6.09 -4.07 5.34
C LEU A 49 4.62 -3.84 5.69
N PHE A 50 4.11 -2.64 5.44
CA PHE A 50 2.68 -2.33 5.49
C PHE A 50 2.05 -2.53 4.11
N ALA A 51 1.19 -3.52 4.00
CA ALA A 51 0.39 -3.81 2.82
C ALA A 51 -1.03 -3.25 3.00
N SER A 52 -1.26 -2.03 2.51
CA SER A 52 -2.51 -1.29 2.67
C SER A 52 -3.40 -1.41 1.43
N GLY A 53 -4.71 -1.65 1.62
CA GLY A 53 -5.71 -1.63 0.55
C GLY A 53 -5.40 -2.61 -0.59
N ARG A 54 -4.77 -3.75 -0.29
CA ARG A 54 -4.39 -4.71 -1.31
C ARG A 54 -4.52 -6.15 -0.82
N ARG A 55 -5.11 -7.00 -1.66
CA ARG A 55 -5.16 -8.45 -1.47
C ARG A 55 -3.76 -9.04 -1.41
N ALA A 56 -3.61 -10.17 -0.73
CA ALA A 56 -2.35 -10.90 -0.75
C ALA A 56 -1.98 -11.35 -2.17
N PRO A 57 -0.68 -11.41 -2.53
CA PRO A 57 -0.21 -11.72 -3.88
C PRO A 57 -0.75 -13.02 -4.49
N THR A 58 -1.09 -14.02 -3.67
CA THR A 58 -1.69 -15.29 -4.13
C THR A 58 -3.11 -15.17 -4.67
N PHE A 59 -3.85 -14.13 -4.29
CA PHE A 59 -5.21 -13.93 -4.79
C PHE A 59 -5.19 -13.27 -6.16
N SER A 60 -5.83 -13.93 -7.12
CA SER A 60 -6.16 -13.30 -8.40
C SER A 60 -7.49 -12.55 -8.26
N PRO A 61 -7.67 -11.41 -8.96
CA PRO A 61 -8.99 -10.78 -9.04
C PRO A 61 -9.99 -11.79 -9.59
N SER A 62 -11.10 -12.02 -8.87
CA SER A 62 -12.19 -12.87 -9.37
C SER A 62 -12.95 -12.22 -10.53
N ASP A 63 -12.95 -10.89 -10.58
CA ASP A 63 -13.54 -10.07 -11.64
C ASP A 63 -12.60 -8.88 -11.96
N PRO A 64 -11.71 -9.01 -12.96
CA PRO A 64 -10.81 -7.94 -13.34
C PRO A 64 -11.60 -6.78 -13.96
N VAL A 65 -11.36 -5.56 -13.48
CA VAL A 65 -12.03 -4.36 -14.00
C VAL A 65 -11.65 -4.18 -15.45
N ARG A 66 -12.65 -4.09 -16.33
CA ARG A 66 -12.45 -3.74 -17.74
C ARG A 66 -12.36 -2.23 -17.85
N LEU A 67 -11.20 -1.74 -18.25
CA LEU A 67 -10.90 -0.31 -18.37
C LEU A 67 -10.64 0.06 -19.84
N ASP A 68 -11.57 -0.37 -20.70
CA ASP A 68 -11.45 -0.32 -22.15
C ASP A 68 -11.66 1.12 -22.68
N THR A 69 -12.43 1.94 -21.94
CA THR A 69 -12.73 3.34 -22.27
C THR A 69 -12.34 4.31 -21.16
N ASP A 70 -12.32 5.62 -21.45
CA ASP A 70 -12.10 6.66 -20.43
C ASP A 70 -13.26 6.70 -19.42
N ALA A 71 -14.48 6.43 -19.88
CA ALA A 71 -15.67 6.34 -19.03
C ALA A 71 -15.57 5.19 -18.02
N ASP A 72 -14.98 4.05 -18.40
CA ASP A 72 -14.77 2.92 -17.49
C ASP A 72 -13.79 3.27 -16.35
N VAL A 73 -12.69 3.97 -16.69
CA VAL A 73 -11.71 4.44 -15.70
C VAL A 73 -12.34 5.45 -14.75
N LEU A 74 -13.13 6.38 -15.28
CA LEU A 74 -13.81 7.39 -14.47
C LEU A 74 -14.86 6.75 -13.55
N ALA A 75 -15.61 5.76 -14.04
CA ALA A 75 -16.56 5.00 -13.23
C ALA A 75 -15.85 4.26 -12.09
N GLU A 76 -14.69 3.65 -12.35
CA GLU A 76 -13.91 2.96 -11.33
C GLU A 76 -13.34 3.94 -10.28
N LEU A 77 -12.79 5.09 -10.71
CA LEU A 77 -12.31 6.13 -9.79
C LEU A 77 -13.43 6.65 -8.88
N ARG A 78 -14.62 6.90 -9.44
CA ARG A 78 -15.81 7.28 -8.65
C ARG A 78 -16.22 6.18 -7.68
N ARG A 79 -16.12 4.90 -8.10
CA ARG A 79 -16.51 3.75 -7.29
C ARG A 79 -15.57 3.49 -6.11
N LEU A 80 -14.26 3.65 -6.30
CA LEU A 80 -13.29 3.45 -5.21
C LEU A 80 -13.30 4.60 -4.19
N GLY A 81 -13.75 5.79 -4.60
CA GLY A 81 -13.62 7.00 -3.81
C GLY A 81 -12.17 7.51 -3.80
N GLY A 82 -11.87 8.50 -2.96
CA GLY A 82 -10.51 9.03 -2.75
C GLY A 82 -9.99 10.01 -3.81
N THR A 83 -10.73 10.23 -4.90
CA THR A 83 -10.47 11.36 -5.82
C THR A 83 -11.55 12.41 -5.63
N ASP A 84 -11.13 13.69 -5.50
CA ASP A 84 -12.06 14.81 -5.33
C ASP A 84 -13.05 14.87 -6.51
N ALA A 85 -14.35 14.95 -6.21
CA ALA A 85 -15.39 15.04 -7.22
C ALA A 85 -15.17 16.24 -8.15
N ALA A 86 -14.67 17.36 -7.63
CA ALA A 86 -14.36 18.54 -8.44
C ALA A 86 -13.25 18.26 -9.46
N LEU A 87 -12.29 17.38 -9.14
CA LEU A 87 -11.24 16.95 -10.06
C LEU A 87 -11.78 15.98 -11.13
N LEU A 88 -12.69 15.09 -10.73
CA LEU A 88 -13.33 14.12 -11.63
C LEU A 88 -14.28 14.76 -12.65
N ASP A 89 -14.72 15.99 -12.38
CA ASP A 89 -15.61 16.77 -13.24
C ASP A 89 -14.84 17.83 -14.08
N ASP A 90 -13.51 17.90 -13.97
CA ASP A 90 -12.64 18.74 -14.79
C ASP A 90 -12.09 17.94 -15.99
N ASP A 91 -12.67 18.16 -17.17
CA ASP A 91 -12.32 17.42 -18.39
C ASP A 91 -10.85 17.61 -18.80
N ASP A 92 -10.28 18.81 -18.62
CA ASP A 92 -8.90 19.11 -19.01
C ASP A 92 -7.93 18.34 -18.12
N VAL A 93 -8.18 18.31 -16.81
CA VAL A 93 -7.38 17.54 -15.86
C VAL A 93 -7.54 16.04 -16.09
N MET A 94 -8.76 15.57 -16.30
CA MET A 94 -9.02 14.16 -16.55
C MET A 94 -8.32 13.66 -17.82
N GLN A 95 -8.34 14.43 -18.92
CA GLN A 95 -7.62 14.07 -20.15
C GLN A 95 -6.11 13.90 -19.93
N MET A 96 -5.51 14.66 -19.01
CA MET A 96 -4.09 14.54 -18.69
C MET A 96 -3.76 13.29 -17.84
N ILE A 97 -4.63 12.91 -16.90
CA ILE A 97 -4.31 11.83 -15.93
C ILE A 97 -4.82 10.45 -16.33
N LEU A 98 -5.92 10.37 -17.11
CA LEU A 98 -6.57 9.10 -17.47
C LEU A 98 -5.62 8.08 -18.11
N PRO A 99 -4.69 8.46 -19.03
CA PRO A 99 -3.76 7.51 -19.61
C PRO A 99 -2.84 6.85 -18.57
N ALA A 100 -2.32 7.65 -17.62
CA ALA A 100 -1.45 7.15 -16.57
C ALA A 100 -2.22 6.26 -15.59
N VAL A 101 -3.39 6.72 -15.14
CA VAL A 101 -4.26 5.96 -14.24
C VAL A 101 -4.64 4.62 -14.86
N ARG A 102 -5.10 4.61 -16.12
CA ARG A 102 -5.44 3.37 -16.84
C ARG A 102 -4.27 2.39 -16.84
N ASN A 103 -3.06 2.86 -17.17
CA ASN A 103 -1.88 2.01 -17.22
C ASN A 103 -1.55 1.41 -15.85
N ASP A 104 -1.68 2.19 -14.78
CA ASP A 104 -1.42 1.72 -13.41
C ASP A 104 -2.43 0.65 -12.99
N TYR A 105 -3.72 0.85 -13.24
CA TYR A 105 -4.74 -0.18 -13.00
C TYR A 105 -4.47 -1.45 -13.79
N GLN A 106 -4.22 -1.33 -15.11
CA GLN A 106 -3.92 -2.47 -15.95
C GLN A 106 -2.69 -3.22 -15.44
N ALA A 107 -1.64 -2.51 -15.03
CA ALA A 107 -0.43 -3.12 -14.49
C ALA A 107 -0.67 -3.80 -13.13
N ALA A 108 -1.54 -3.24 -12.29
CA ALA A 108 -1.93 -3.81 -11.01
C ALA A 108 -2.80 -5.07 -11.19
N GLU A 109 -3.73 -5.08 -12.14
CA GLU A 109 -4.62 -6.23 -12.41
C GLU A 109 -3.93 -7.34 -13.22
N ALA A 110 -2.97 -6.98 -14.09
CA ALA A 110 -2.15 -7.93 -14.83
C ALA A 110 -1.04 -8.57 -13.97
N TYR A 111 -0.83 -8.09 -12.74
CA TYR A 111 0.13 -8.70 -11.84
C TYR A 111 -0.20 -10.16 -11.59
N ARG A 112 0.81 -11.02 -11.76
CA ARG A 112 0.75 -12.44 -11.41
C ARG A 112 1.90 -12.73 -10.46
N TYR A 113 1.55 -13.17 -9.26
CA TYR A 113 2.52 -13.55 -8.26
C TYR A 113 3.33 -14.76 -8.74
N GLN A 114 4.66 -14.64 -8.64
CA GLN A 114 5.58 -15.74 -8.86
C GLN A 114 5.97 -16.31 -7.50
N PRO A 115 5.58 -17.57 -7.20
CA PRO A 115 5.93 -18.23 -5.94
C PRO A 115 7.44 -18.20 -5.68
N GLY A 116 7.79 -18.06 -4.41
CA GLY A 116 9.18 -18.10 -3.94
C GLY A 116 9.19 -17.96 -2.42
N PRO A 117 10.38 -17.73 -1.82
CA PRO A 117 10.48 -17.54 -0.38
C PRO A 117 9.61 -16.36 0.10
N SER A 118 9.01 -16.54 1.27
CA SER A 118 8.40 -15.46 2.04
C SER A 118 9.43 -14.41 2.41
N VAL A 119 8.98 -13.18 2.66
CA VAL A 119 9.87 -12.16 3.23
C VAL A 119 10.18 -12.47 4.70
N SER A 120 11.35 -12.07 5.18
CA SER A 120 11.80 -12.28 6.56
C SER A 120 11.30 -11.22 7.53
N CYS A 121 10.81 -10.09 7.04
CA CYS A 121 10.24 -9.03 7.87
C CYS A 121 8.76 -9.25 8.23
N PRO A 122 8.27 -8.65 9.33
CA PRO A 122 6.84 -8.61 9.64
C PRO A 122 6.02 -7.97 8.51
N ILE A 123 4.80 -8.49 8.30
CA ILE A 123 3.82 -7.86 7.40
C ILE A 123 2.61 -7.37 8.18
N VAL A 124 2.24 -6.11 7.97
CA VAL A 124 1.03 -5.49 8.51
C VAL A 124 0.06 -5.25 7.37
N ALA A 125 -0.99 -6.06 7.29
CA ALA A 125 -2.07 -5.88 6.32
C ALA A 125 -3.13 -4.91 6.87
N LEU A 126 -3.45 -3.87 6.10
CA LEU A 126 -4.42 -2.83 6.45
C LEU A 126 -5.52 -2.79 5.38
N HIS A 127 -6.79 -2.88 5.74
CA HIS A 127 -7.90 -2.77 4.78
C HIS A 127 -9.10 -2.00 5.34
N GLY A 128 -9.93 -1.47 4.44
CA GLY A 128 -11.18 -0.81 4.80
C GLY A 128 -12.29 -1.84 5.10
N SER A 129 -13.22 -1.50 5.99
CA SER A 129 -14.42 -2.27 6.31
C SER A 129 -15.34 -2.41 5.09
N ASP A 130 -15.38 -1.38 4.25
CA ASP A 130 -16.24 -1.27 3.08
C ASP A 130 -15.42 -1.32 1.78
N ASP A 131 -14.17 -1.83 1.84
CA ASP A 131 -13.30 -1.95 0.67
C ASP A 131 -13.83 -3.03 -0.29
N CYS A 132 -14.50 -2.56 -1.33
CA CYS A 132 -15.03 -3.39 -2.42
C CYS A 132 -13.95 -4.12 -3.26
N ARG A 133 -12.66 -3.82 -3.10
CA ARG A 133 -11.56 -4.51 -3.80
C ARG A 133 -10.87 -5.54 -2.93
N VAL A 134 -10.99 -5.48 -1.61
CA VAL A 134 -10.21 -6.30 -0.68
C VAL A 134 -11.10 -6.82 0.43
N SER A 135 -11.40 -8.11 0.38
CA SER A 135 -12.07 -8.79 1.49
C SER A 135 -11.12 -9.05 2.66
N SER A 136 -11.68 -9.26 3.85
CA SER A 136 -10.92 -9.64 5.05
C SER A 136 -10.14 -10.95 4.86
N VAL A 137 -10.66 -11.90 4.08
CA VAL A 137 -9.98 -13.17 3.74
C VAL A 137 -8.76 -12.91 2.86
N GLU A 138 -8.89 -12.06 1.85
CA GLU A 138 -7.79 -11.70 0.95
C GLU A 138 -6.71 -10.88 1.66
N ALA A 139 -7.09 -10.01 2.59
CA ALA A 139 -6.16 -9.29 3.46
C ALA A 139 -5.45 -10.24 4.43
N ASP A 140 -6.15 -11.18 5.06
CA ASP A 140 -5.54 -12.19 5.93
C ASP A 140 -4.49 -13.03 5.21
N GLY A 141 -4.68 -13.27 3.91
CA GLY A 141 -3.76 -14.03 3.06
C GLY A 141 -2.30 -13.56 3.11
N TRP A 142 -2.04 -12.30 3.47
CA TRP A 142 -0.68 -11.74 3.58
C TRP A 142 0.18 -12.49 4.61
N ARG A 143 -0.43 -13.14 5.60
CA ARG A 143 0.26 -14.02 6.55
C ARG A 143 1.09 -15.12 5.90
N ASN A 144 0.72 -15.55 4.69
CA ASN A 144 1.42 -16.60 3.96
C ASN A 144 2.65 -16.09 3.21
N HIS A 145 2.94 -14.79 3.27
CA HIS A 145 4.01 -14.13 2.52
C HIS A 145 5.14 -13.61 3.40
N THR A 146 5.09 -13.85 4.71
CA THR A 146 6.19 -13.60 5.65
C THR A 146 6.55 -14.88 6.40
N SER A 147 7.82 -15.02 6.80
CA SER A 147 8.26 -16.03 7.76
C SER A 147 8.32 -15.52 9.22
N ASP A 148 8.07 -14.23 9.43
CA ASP A 148 7.93 -13.61 10.74
C ASP A 148 6.44 -13.52 11.11
N THR A 149 6.12 -12.58 11.97
CA THR A 149 4.79 -12.23 12.44
C THR A 149 4.01 -11.49 11.35
N SER A 150 2.70 -11.71 11.36
CA SER A 150 1.78 -10.98 10.52
C SER A 150 0.66 -10.39 11.36
N PHE A 151 0.22 -9.19 10.99
CA PHE A 151 -0.87 -8.48 11.62
C PHE A 151 -1.90 -8.10 10.56
N ARG A 152 -3.17 -8.07 10.95
CA ARG A 152 -4.27 -7.57 10.10
C ARG A 152 -5.07 -6.55 10.90
N TYR A 153 -5.30 -5.40 10.31
CA TYR A 153 -6.18 -4.38 10.86
C TYR A 153 -7.22 -3.97 9.83
N GLU A 154 -8.47 -3.92 10.28
CA GLU A 154 -9.60 -3.36 9.55
C GLU A 154 -9.85 -1.94 10.07
N LEU A 155 -10.02 -0.99 9.15
CA LEU A 155 -10.30 0.41 9.44
C LEU A 155 -11.63 0.81 8.80
N ASN A 156 -12.30 1.82 9.35
CA ASN A 156 -13.57 2.27 8.78
C ASN A 156 -13.38 2.91 7.41
N GLY A 157 -14.20 2.54 6.44
CA GLY A 157 -14.26 3.16 5.12
C GLY A 157 -13.96 2.22 3.96
N GLY A 158 -13.99 2.80 2.76
CA GLY A 158 -13.79 2.08 1.49
C GLY A 158 -12.32 1.84 1.16
N HIS A 159 -12.01 1.72 -0.13
CA HIS A 159 -10.64 1.45 -0.60
C HIS A 159 -9.64 2.51 -0.13
N PHE A 160 -10.02 3.79 -0.21
CA PHE A 160 -9.22 4.93 0.25
C PHE A 160 -9.54 5.35 1.69
N TYR A 161 -9.79 4.39 2.60
CA TYR A 161 -9.98 4.68 4.04
C TYR A 161 -8.87 5.55 4.63
N LEU A 162 -7.67 5.57 4.03
CA LEU A 162 -6.54 6.41 4.44
C LEU A 162 -6.87 7.90 4.52
N ASP A 163 -7.78 8.39 3.69
CA ASP A 163 -8.13 9.82 3.67
C ASP A 163 -8.87 10.23 4.95
N THR A 164 -9.73 9.34 5.47
CA THR A 164 -10.52 9.57 6.68
C THR A 164 -9.85 9.04 7.94
N GLU A 165 -9.09 7.95 7.82
CA GLU A 165 -8.45 7.23 8.93
C GLU A 165 -6.94 7.49 9.02
N TYR A 166 -6.43 8.55 8.39
CA TYR A 166 -5.00 8.92 8.37
C TYR A 166 -4.35 8.83 9.77
N SER A 167 -5.02 9.39 10.79
CA SER A 167 -4.52 9.41 12.16
C SER A 167 -4.43 8.01 12.77
N ALA A 168 -5.36 7.11 12.44
CA ALA A 168 -5.33 5.73 12.90
C ALA A 168 -4.21 4.96 12.21
N VAL A 169 -4.02 5.16 10.91
CA VAL A 169 -2.91 4.55 10.16
C VAL A 169 -1.55 5.04 10.65
N ALA A 170 -1.38 6.35 10.88
CA ALA A 170 -0.13 6.90 11.41
C ALA A 170 0.24 6.26 12.76
N ARG A 171 -0.72 6.11 13.68
CA ARG A 171 -0.49 5.42 14.96
C ARG A 171 -0.09 3.95 14.80
N LEU A 172 -0.72 3.23 13.87
CA LEU A 172 -0.33 1.84 13.57
C LEU A 172 1.08 1.79 13.00
N VAL A 173 1.44 2.72 12.12
CA VAL A 173 2.81 2.83 11.59
C VAL A 173 3.80 3.10 12.71
N GLU A 174 3.57 4.11 13.54
CA GLU A 174 4.44 4.45 14.69
C GLU A 174 4.62 3.26 15.64
N GLN A 175 3.52 2.57 15.99
CA GLN A 175 3.53 1.39 16.84
C GLN A 175 4.44 0.29 16.29
N HIS A 176 4.32 -0.02 15.00
CA HIS A 176 5.09 -1.09 14.35
C HIS A 176 6.52 -0.68 13.99
N LEU A 177 6.81 0.62 13.91
CA LEU A 177 8.17 1.14 13.83
C LEU A 177 8.87 1.19 15.20
N GLY A 178 8.14 0.91 16.30
CA GLY A 178 8.68 1.06 17.66
C GLY A 178 8.88 2.51 18.08
N VAL A 179 8.26 3.47 17.38
CA VAL A 179 8.27 4.87 17.75
C VAL A 179 7.27 5.05 18.88
N THR A 180 7.78 5.24 20.10
CA THR A 180 6.92 5.72 21.19
C THR A 180 6.68 7.20 20.99
N PRO A 181 5.45 7.71 21.17
CA PRO A 181 5.22 9.15 21.15
C PRO A 181 6.09 9.75 22.25
N GLU A 182 7.11 10.52 21.88
CA GLU A 182 7.87 11.29 22.86
C GLU A 182 6.87 12.16 23.61
N GLY A 183 6.77 11.92 24.92
CA GLY A 183 5.98 12.73 25.82
C GLY A 183 6.43 14.17 25.65
N HIS A 184 5.54 15.00 25.10
CA HIS A 184 5.71 16.44 25.09
C HIS A 184 5.73 16.92 26.53
N THR A 185 6.90 16.85 27.17
CA THR A 185 7.16 17.59 28.39
C THR A 185 7.20 19.05 27.98
N ARG A 186 6.07 19.74 28.11
CA ARG A 186 6.06 21.21 28.11
C ARG A 186 6.92 21.63 29.29
N GLN A 187 8.19 21.91 29.02
CA GLN A 187 9.00 22.71 29.90
C GLN A 187 8.38 24.11 29.88
N SER A 188 7.57 24.38 30.90
CA SER A 188 7.04 25.71 31.16
C SER A 188 8.16 26.50 31.83
N ASP A 189 9.02 27.08 30.99
CA ASP A 189 9.81 28.23 31.41
C ASP A 189 8.84 29.42 31.50
N VAL A 190 8.39 29.71 32.72
CA VAL A 190 7.95 31.06 33.09
C VAL A 190 8.81 31.49 34.28
N HIS A 191 9.91 32.15 33.95
CA HIS A 191 10.47 33.18 34.79
C HIS A 191 9.51 34.38 34.80
N ALA A 192 8.93 34.66 35.97
CA ALA A 192 8.72 36.00 36.53
C ALA A 192 8.20 35.86 37.96
#